data_AF-A0AAX2KV93-F1
#
_entry.id   AF-A0AAX2KV93-F1
#
_cell.length_a   1.000
_cell.length_b   1.000
_cell.length_c   1.000
_cell.angle_alpha   90.00
_cell.angle_beta   90.00
_cell.angle_gamma   90.00
#
_symmetry.space_group_name_H-M   'P 1'
#
loop_
_entity.id
_entity.type
_entity.pdbx_description
1 polymer ?
#
loop_
_entity_poly.entity_id
_entity_poly.type
_entity_poly.pdbx_seq_one_letter_code
_entity_poly.pdbx_strand_id
1 'polypeptide(L)'
;MDKRIEAVTKFLESLGTVEDYTEDVAVKYRNLILKSYELYENKYNDTVDDSLCIEVWSNGTYVVTNEDLSFDCESEEDLQKLKELFVNTSFYITINELNKVGHKATLSVKAKAKNLRKLGQLIKEYRSCNCKYLKDKVTEIIGDDGRVYLDRISERMD
;
A
#
# COMPACT_ATOMS: atom_id res chain seq x y z
N MET A 1 -8.24 24.92 7.57
CA MET A 1 -7.77 23.69 6.90
C MET A 1 -7.62 24.01 5.41
N ASP A 2 -6.51 23.62 4.77
CA ASP A 2 -6.28 23.82 3.33
C ASP A 2 -7.38 23.05 2.55
N LYS A 3 -8.15 23.73 1.69
CA LYS A 3 -9.27 23.15 0.91
C LYS A 3 -8.84 21.91 0.11
N ARG A 4 -7.56 21.85 -0.29
CA ARG A 4 -6.97 20.70 -0.96
C ARG A 4 -6.92 19.48 -0.03
N ILE A 5 -6.48 19.67 1.21
CA ILE A 5 -6.39 18.59 2.20
C ILE A 5 -7.77 18.02 2.46
N GLU A 6 -8.77 18.87 2.69
CA GLU A 6 -10.16 18.43 2.88
C GLU A 6 -10.68 17.61 1.68
N ALA A 7 -10.40 18.04 0.45
CA ALA A 7 -10.80 17.32 -0.75
C ALA A 7 -10.09 15.96 -0.89
N VAL A 8 -8.82 15.88 -0.49
CA VAL A 8 -8.05 14.62 -0.49
C VAL A 8 -8.59 13.68 0.57
N THR A 9 -8.78 14.15 1.81
CA THR A 9 -9.31 13.32 2.91
C THR A 9 -10.65 12.70 2.53
N LYS A 10 -11.62 13.50 2.08
CA LYS A 10 -12.93 12.99 1.62
C LYS A 10 -12.82 12.02 0.45
N PHE A 11 -11.86 12.25 -0.44
CA PHE A 11 -11.61 11.34 -1.56
C PHE A 11 -11.06 10.00 -1.07
N LEU A 12 -10.11 10.00 -0.14
CA LEU A 12 -9.55 8.77 0.43
C LEU A 12 -10.57 8.01 1.29
N GLU A 13 -11.36 8.71 2.10
CA GLU A 13 -12.48 8.13 2.88
C GLU A 13 -13.54 7.48 1.99
N SER A 14 -13.69 7.95 0.74
CA SER A 14 -14.59 7.31 -0.23
C SER A 14 -14.06 5.97 -0.77
N LEU A 15 -12.79 5.66 -0.51
CA LEU A 15 -12.08 4.46 -0.99
C LEU A 15 -11.75 3.46 0.12
N GLY A 16 -11.98 3.80 1.38
CA GLY A 16 -11.52 3.01 2.51
C GLY A 16 -11.50 3.76 3.84
N THR A 17 -10.91 3.13 4.86
CA THR A 17 -10.64 3.76 6.15
C THR A 17 -9.33 4.52 6.05
N VAL A 18 -9.29 5.75 6.61
CA VAL A 18 -8.12 6.63 6.54
C VAL A 18 -7.63 6.92 7.95
N GLU A 19 -6.34 6.67 8.18
CA GLU A 19 -5.66 7.09 9.40
C GLU A 19 -4.60 8.16 9.08
N ASP A 20 -4.45 9.14 9.97
CA ASP A 20 -3.57 10.28 9.76
C ASP A 20 -2.26 10.09 10.55
N TYR A 21 -1.19 9.79 9.82
CA TYR A 21 0.16 9.56 10.34
C TYR A 21 1.08 10.78 10.11
N THR A 22 0.50 11.98 9.97
CA THR A 22 1.30 13.20 9.72
C THR A 22 2.28 13.51 10.85
N GLU A 23 1.97 13.13 12.08
CA GLU A 23 2.84 13.38 13.24
C GLU A 23 4.17 12.61 13.15
N ASP A 24 4.15 11.44 12.49
CA ASP A 24 5.31 10.57 12.31
C ASP A 24 6.24 11.03 11.18
N VAL A 25 5.81 12.00 10.37
CA VAL A 25 6.67 12.65 9.38
C VAL A 25 7.83 13.31 10.10
N ALA A 26 9.04 12.83 9.78
CA ALA A 26 10.28 13.35 10.35
C ALA A 26 10.34 14.88 10.21
N VAL A 27 10.76 15.57 11.29
CA VAL A 27 10.71 17.04 11.41
C VAL A 27 11.30 17.76 10.18
N LYS A 28 12.42 17.25 9.65
CA LYS A 28 13.09 17.80 8.45
C LYS A 28 12.23 17.81 7.18
N TYR A 29 11.18 16.99 7.10
CA TYR A 29 10.29 16.85 5.95
C TYR A 29 8.91 17.48 6.14
N ARG A 30 8.56 18.00 7.33
CA ARG A 30 7.23 18.57 7.60
C ARG A 30 6.87 19.80 6.75
N ASN A 31 7.87 20.50 6.22
CA ASN A 31 7.65 21.60 5.27
C ASN A 31 7.35 21.11 3.83
N LEU A 32 7.66 19.85 3.55
CA LEU A 32 7.50 19.21 2.23
C LEU A 32 6.26 18.31 2.20
N ILE A 33 6.03 17.52 3.24
CA ILE A 33 4.91 16.60 3.38
C ILE A 33 3.91 17.25 4.34
N LEU A 34 2.76 17.67 3.80
CA LEU A 34 1.71 18.34 4.56
C LEU A 34 0.81 17.36 5.30
N LYS A 35 0.59 16.19 4.71
CA LYS A 35 -0.17 15.09 5.28
C LYS A 35 0.44 13.75 4.89
N SER A 36 0.40 12.79 5.80
CA SER A 36 0.68 11.38 5.53
C SER A 36 -0.52 10.57 6.01
N TYR A 37 -1.10 9.77 5.11
CA TYR A 37 -2.26 8.95 5.41
C TYR A 37 -1.94 7.48 5.20
N GLU A 38 -2.46 6.63 6.04
CA GLU A 38 -2.59 5.19 5.76
C GLU A 38 -4.01 4.93 5.26
N LEU A 39 -4.13 4.29 4.09
CA LEU A 39 -5.42 3.97 3.47
C LEU A 39 -5.67 2.46 3.48
N TYR A 40 -6.65 2.06 4.28
CA TYR A 40 -7.12 0.68 4.40
C TYR A 40 -8.26 0.41 3.42
N GLU A 41 -8.15 -0.62 2.58
CA GLU A 41 -9.24 -1.05 1.69
C GLU A 41 -10.43 -1.66 2.47
N ASN A 42 -10.20 -2.11 3.71
CA ASN A 42 -11.10 -2.91 4.54
C ASN A 42 -11.50 -4.22 3.85
N LYS A 43 -10.56 -4.83 3.13
CA LYS A 43 -10.76 -6.06 2.37
C LYS A 43 -9.96 -7.21 2.96
N TYR A 44 -8.75 -6.95 3.39
CA TYR A 44 -7.86 -7.94 3.98
C TYR A 44 -7.85 -7.81 5.50
N ASN A 45 -7.74 -8.95 6.18
CA ASN A 45 -7.63 -9.00 7.64
C ASN A 45 -6.22 -8.58 8.12
N ASP A 46 -5.20 -8.89 7.32
CA ASP A 46 -3.83 -8.48 7.58
C ASP A 46 -3.60 -7.02 7.16
N THR A 47 -3.01 -6.23 8.07
CA THR A 47 -2.74 -4.80 7.84
C THR A 47 -1.74 -4.57 6.70
N VAL A 48 -0.73 -5.41 6.54
CA VAL A 48 0.26 -5.31 5.45
C VAL A 48 -0.43 -5.49 4.09
N ASP A 49 -1.41 -6.38 4.02
CA ASP A 49 -2.15 -6.67 2.80
C ASP A 49 -3.23 -5.63 2.48
N ASP A 50 -3.73 -4.91 3.48
CA ASP A 50 -4.86 -3.97 3.32
C ASP A 50 -4.45 -2.50 3.17
N SER A 51 -3.19 -2.17 3.48
CA SER A 51 -2.68 -0.81 3.64
C SER A 51 -2.02 -0.24 2.38
N LEU A 52 -2.00 1.09 2.30
CA LEU A 52 -1.33 1.88 1.28
C LEU A 52 -1.12 3.32 1.76
N CYS A 53 0.14 3.72 1.89
CA CYS A 53 0.52 5.06 2.34
C CYS A 53 0.34 6.10 1.23
N ILE A 54 -0.30 7.23 1.59
CA ILE A 54 -0.60 8.37 0.73
C ILE A 54 -0.05 9.66 1.35
N GLU A 55 0.99 10.23 0.75
CA GLU A 55 1.54 11.51 1.19
C GLU A 55 1.01 12.66 0.31
N VAL A 56 0.63 13.76 0.95
CA VAL A 56 0.26 15.02 0.29
C VAL A 56 1.39 16.02 0.43
N TRP A 57 2.05 16.34 -0.67
CA TRP A 57 3.21 17.24 -0.66
C TRP A 57 2.79 18.69 -0.91
N SER A 58 3.55 19.62 -0.34
CA SER A 58 3.28 21.06 -0.40
C SER A 58 3.20 21.60 -1.82
N ASN A 59 4.01 21.06 -2.73
CA ASN A 59 4.02 21.38 -4.16
C ASN A 59 2.84 20.80 -4.98
N GLY A 60 1.84 20.19 -4.33
CA GLY A 60 0.67 19.61 -5.01
C GLY A 60 0.91 18.23 -5.63
N THR A 61 2.00 17.57 -5.27
CA THR A 61 2.25 16.16 -5.62
C THR A 61 1.59 15.26 -4.58
N TYR A 62 1.04 14.15 -5.04
CA TYR A 62 0.64 13.04 -4.18
C TYR A 62 1.62 11.90 -4.40
N VAL A 63 2.07 11.26 -3.32
CA VAL A 63 2.86 10.03 -3.38
C VAL A 63 1.98 8.89 -2.92
N VAL A 64 2.07 7.76 -3.63
CA VAL A 64 1.39 6.50 -3.30
C VAL A 64 2.47 5.46 -3.09
N THR A 65 2.53 4.81 -1.93
CA THR A 65 3.61 3.88 -1.60
C THR A 65 3.22 2.85 -0.55
N ASN A 66 3.88 1.70 -0.56
CA ASN A 66 3.83 0.73 0.54
C ASN A 66 5.18 0.62 1.25
N GLU A 67 6.01 1.67 1.25
CA GLU A 67 7.35 1.59 1.84
C GLU A 67 7.32 1.28 3.35
N ASP A 68 6.29 1.76 4.06
CA ASP A 68 6.12 1.52 5.49
C ASP A 68 5.73 0.06 5.80
N LEU A 69 4.98 -0.58 4.89
CA LEU A 69 4.52 -1.97 4.96
C LEU A 69 4.80 -2.68 3.63
N SER A 70 6.10 -2.88 3.36
CA SER A 70 6.58 -3.45 2.11
C SER A 70 6.22 -4.93 1.97
N PHE A 71 6.22 -5.45 0.74
CA PHE A 71 6.05 -6.89 0.52
C PHE A 71 7.26 -7.66 1.03
N ASP A 72 7.04 -8.57 1.97
CA ASP A 72 8.02 -9.59 2.34
C ASP A 72 8.04 -10.69 1.27
N CYS A 73 9.22 -10.90 0.69
CA CYS A 73 9.49 -11.93 -0.31
C CYS A 73 10.39 -13.00 0.32
N GLU A 74 9.80 -14.12 0.70
CA GLU A 74 10.50 -15.27 1.30
C GLU A 74 11.05 -16.25 0.23
N SER A 75 10.80 -15.96 -1.06
CA SER A 75 11.29 -16.76 -2.17
C SER A 75 11.57 -15.90 -3.41
N GLU A 76 12.43 -16.39 -4.30
CA GLU A 76 12.72 -15.72 -5.57
C GLU A 76 11.50 -15.70 -6.50
N GLU A 77 10.64 -16.73 -6.42
CA GLU A 77 9.39 -16.79 -7.15
C GLU A 77 8.43 -15.68 -6.74
N ASP A 78 8.28 -15.42 -5.44
CA ASP A 78 7.45 -14.33 -4.92
C ASP A 78 7.94 -12.96 -5.39
N LEU A 79 9.26 -12.74 -5.30
CA LEU A 79 9.88 -11.51 -5.77
C LEU A 79 9.66 -11.32 -7.27
N GLN A 80 9.82 -12.39 -8.06
CA GLN A 80 9.64 -12.34 -9.51
C GLN A 80 8.18 -12.07 -9.89
N LYS A 81 7.21 -12.72 -9.22
CA LYS A 81 5.78 -12.48 -9.43
C LYS A 81 5.41 -11.02 -9.16
N LEU A 82 5.90 -10.44 -8.06
CA LEU A 82 5.66 -9.02 -7.74
C LEU A 82 6.29 -8.09 -8.78
N LYS A 83 7.53 -8.36 -9.23
CA LYS A 83 8.16 -7.59 -10.32
C LYS A 83 7.29 -7.60 -11.57
N GLU A 84 6.81 -8.76 -12.00
CA GLU A 84 5.98 -8.91 -13.19
C GLU A 84 4.63 -8.20 -13.08
N LEU A 85 4.03 -8.19 -11.89
CA LEU A 85 2.77 -7.48 -11.65
C LEU A 85 2.95 -5.97 -11.78
N PHE A 86 4.07 -5.43 -11.29
CA PHE A 86 4.31 -3.98 -11.26
C PHE A 86 5.08 -3.42 -12.47
N VAL A 87 5.77 -4.24 -13.28
CA VAL A 87 6.63 -3.77 -14.40
C VAL A 87 5.87 -2.95 -15.45
N ASN A 88 4.57 -3.21 -15.63
CA ASN A 88 3.73 -2.51 -16.61
C ASN A 88 2.86 -1.41 -15.97
N THR A 89 3.16 -1.00 -14.74
CA THR A 89 2.40 0.01 -14.00
C THR A 89 3.15 1.34 -13.93
N SER A 90 2.53 2.35 -13.33
CA SER A 90 3.19 3.64 -13.08
C SER A 90 4.13 3.62 -11.87
N PHE A 91 4.24 2.49 -11.18
CA PHE A 91 5.03 2.37 -9.96
C PHE A 91 6.49 2.05 -10.26
N TYR A 92 7.38 2.74 -9.55
CA TYR A 92 8.79 2.38 -9.47
C TYR A 92 8.99 1.40 -8.32
N ILE A 93 9.74 0.33 -8.61
CA ILE A 93 10.02 -0.76 -7.70
C ILE A 93 11.36 -0.51 -7.01
N THR A 94 11.39 -0.67 -5.68
CA THR A 94 12.62 -0.71 -4.89
C THR A 94 12.71 -2.07 -4.22
N ILE A 95 13.88 -2.70 -4.29
CA ILE A 95 14.12 -4.03 -3.73
C ILE A 95 15.26 -3.91 -2.72
N ASN A 96 15.05 -4.46 -1.54
CA ASN A 96 16.08 -4.57 -0.51
C ASN A 96 16.35 -6.06 -0.21
N GLU A 97 17.50 -6.56 -0.65
CA GLU A 97 17.90 -7.95 -0.37
C GLU A 97 18.40 -8.07 1.08
N LEU A 98 17.71 -8.89 1.88
CA LEU A 98 18.03 -9.13 3.28
C LEU A 98 18.92 -10.37 3.47
N ASN A 99 18.74 -11.41 2.65
CA ASN A 99 19.57 -12.62 2.69
C ASN A 99 19.61 -13.33 1.32
N LYS A 100 20.82 -13.65 0.84
CA LYS A 100 21.03 -14.35 -0.45
C LYS A 100 21.01 -15.87 -0.34
N VAL A 101 21.37 -16.44 0.81
CA VAL A 101 21.55 -17.89 0.97
C VAL A 101 20.21 -18.63 1.14
N GLY A 102 19.18 -17.93 1.64
CA GLY A 102 17.81 -18.44 1.77
C GLY A 102 16.76 -17.60 1.05
N HIS A 103 17.17 -16.69 0.17
CA HIS A 103 16.36 -15.66 -0.49
C HIS A 103 15.32 -14.97 0.41
N LYS A 104 15.72 -13.87 1.04
CA LYS A 104 14.79 -12.97 1.73
C LYS A 104 15.00 -11.56 1.19
N ALA A 105 13.94 -10.93 0.72
CA ALA A 105 13.97 -9.55 0.24
C ALA A 105 12.68 -8.82 0.61
N THR A 106 12.73 -7.50 0.64
CA THR A 106 11.52 -6.70 0.61
C THR A 106 11.37 -5.99 -0.72
N LEU A 107 10.13 -5.85 -1.17
CA LEU A 107 9.77 -5.08 -2.35
C LEU A 107 8.81 -3.97 -1.95
N SER A 108 9.22 -2.73 -2.19
CA SER A 108 8.35 -1.57 -2.08
C SER A 108 8.11 -0.95 -3.45
N VAL A 109 6.94 -0.35 -3.60
CA VAL A 109 6.53 0.37 -4.78
C VAL A 109 6.19 1.80 -4.39
N LYS A 110 6.48 2.72 -5.30
CA LYS A 110 6.11 4.12 -5.12
C LYS A 110 5.72 4.74 -6.46
N ALA A 111 4.75 5.65 -6.45
CA ALA A 111 4.29 6.37 -7.62
C ALA A 111 3.92 7.82 -7.26
N LYS A 112 3.86 8.71 -8.26
CA LYS A 112 3.53 10.12 -8.07
C LYS A 112 2.33 10.53 -8.93
N ALA A 113 1.40 11.26 -8.33
CA ALA A 113 0.29 11.90 -9.02
C ALA A 113 0.33 13.43 -8.86
N LYS A 114 -0.28 14.13 -9.83
CA LYS A 114 -0.40 15.60 -9.84
C LYS A 114 -1.83 16.11 -9.65
N ASN A 115 -2.80 15.21 -9.53
CA ASN A 115 -4.21 15.52 -9.29
C ASN A 115 -4.93 14.29 -8.72
N LEU A 116 -6.13 14.50 -8.16
CA LEU A 116 -6.95 13.44 -7.54
C LEU A 116 -7.33 12.32 -8.51
N ARG A 117 -7.58 12.65 -9.79
CA ARG A 117 -7.90 11.63 -10.80
C ARG A 117 -6.75 10.64 -10.98
N LYS A 118 -5.53 11.14 -11.13
CA LYS A 118 -4.33 10.30 -11.23
C LYS A 118 -4.03 9.57 -9.93
N LEU A 119 -4.23 10.21 -8.77
CA LEU A 119 -4.12 9.56 -7.46
C LEU A 119 -5.04 8.34 -7.37
N GLY A 120 -6.32 8.50 -7.73
CA GLY A 120 -7.27 7.40 -7.76
C GLY A 120 -6.92 6.28 -8.74
N GLN A 121 -6.31 6.62 -9.89
CA GLN A 121 -5.81 5.61 -10.82
C GLN A 121 -4.66 4.79 -10.21
N LEU A 122 -3.71 5.44 -9.55
CA LEU A 122 -2.60 4.75 -8.88
C LEU A 122 -3.07 3.84 -7.74
N ILE A 123 -4.00 4.29 -6.91
CA ILE A 123 -4.57 3.47 -5.83
C ILE A 123 -5.25 2.22 -6.40
N LYS A 124 -6.06 2.38 -7.46
CA LYS A 124 -6.72 1.24 -8.14
C LYS A 124 -5.73 0.28 -8.79
N GLU A 125 -4.68 0.81 -9.42
CA GLU A 125 -3.62 0.02 -10.05
C GLU A 125 -2.85 -0.79 -9.00
N TYR A 126 -2.46 -0.18 -7.87
CA TYR A 126 -1.84 -0.87 -6.74
C TYR A 126 -2.74 -1.99 -6.22
N ARG A 127 -3.99 -1.69 -5.87
CA ARG A 127 -4.95 -2.67 -5.36
C ARG A 127 -5.15 -3.83 -6.33
N SER A 128 -5.20 -3.57 -7.64
CA SER A 128 -5.31 -4.63 -8.64
C SER A 128 -4.08 -5.56 -8.65
N CYS A 129 -2.88 -5.00 -8.53
CA CYS A 129 -1.65 -5.79 -8.44
C CYS A 129 -1.63 -6.61 -7.14
N ASN A 130 -1.96 -5.99 -6.01
CA ASN A 130 -2.04 -6.64 -4.71
C ASN A 130 -3.05 -7.80 -4.71
N CYS A 131 -4.24 -7.58 -5.28
CA CYS A 131 -5.25 -8.63 -5.45
C CYS A 131 -4.74 -9.84 -6.25
N LYS A 132 -3.98 -9.60 -7.33
CA LYS A 132 -3.41 -10.68 -8.15
C LYS A 132 -2.29 -11.42 -7.42
N TYR A 133 -1.50 -10.70 -6.63
CA TYR A 133 -0.45 -11.29 -5.81
C TYR A 133 -1.04 -12.23 -4.74
N LEU A 134 -2.06 -11.75 -4.03
CA LEU A 134 -2.68 -12.44 -2.90
C LEU A 134 -3.73 -13.49 -3.28
N LYS A 135 -4.17 -13.54 -4.54
CA LYS A 135 -5.30 -14.37 -4.99
C LYS A 135 -5.29 -15.82 -4.47
N ASP A 136 -4.13 -16.46 -4.49
CA ASP A 136 -3.97 -17.87 -4.11
C ASP A 136 -3.35 -18.02 -2.70
N LYS A 137 -3.21 -16.90 -1.97
CA LYS A 137 -2.60 -16.81 -0.63
C LYS A 137 -3.62 -16.48 0.46
N VAL A 138 -4.88 -16.22 0.10
CA VAL A 138 -5.92 -15.78 1.03
C VAL A 138 -7.21 -16.60 0.90
N THR A 139 -7.99 -16.64 1.96
CA THR A 139 -9.32 -17.25 2.02
C THR A 139 -10.31 -16.30 2.68
N GLU A 140 -11.60 -16.46 2.40
CA GLU A 140 -12.65 -15.70 3.09
C GLU A 140 -12.79 -16.15 4.55
N ILE A 141 -12.92 -15.18 5.46
CA ILE A 141 -13.27 -15.36 6.87
C ILE A 141 -14.40 -14.38 7.25
N ILE A 142 -15.09 -14.65 8.36
CA ILE A 142 -16.06 -13.74 8.95
C ILE A 142 -15.40 -13.07 10.16
N GLY A 143 -15.25 -11.75 10.13
CA GLY A 143 -14.71 -10.99 11.24
C GLY A 143 -15.71 -10.84 12.40
N ASP A 144 -15.22 -10.38 13.54
CA ASP A 144 -16.05 -10.19 14.75
C ASP A 144 -17.16 -9.15 14.58
N ASP A 145 -17.02 -8.26 13.59
CA ASP A 145 -18.04 -7.29 13.20
C ASP A 145 -19.09 -7.86 12.22
N GLY A 146 -18.98 -9.15 11.89
CA GLY A 146 -19.87 -9.87 10.97
C GLY A 146 -19.58 -9.63 9.49
N ARG A 147 -18.51 -8.91 9.12
CA ARG A 147 -18.11 -8.68 7.72
C ARG A 147 -17.23 -9.79 7.19
N VAL A 148 -17.19 -9.92 5.88
CA VAL A 148 -16.30 -10.86 5.19
C VAL A 148 -14.97 -10.17 4.89
N TYR A 149 -13.88 -10.82 5.27
CA TYR A 149 -12.51 -10.41 5.00
C TYR A 149 -11.75 -11.50 4.26
N LEU A 150 -10.68 -11.13 3.59
CA LEU A 150 -9.68 -12.08 3.07
C LEU A 150 -8.51 -12.17 4.05
N ASP A 151 -8.26 -13.38 4.55
CA ASP A 151 -7.18 -13.66 5.50
C ASP A 151 -6.16 -14.60 4.89
N ARG A 152 -4.89 -14.46 5.28
CA ARG A 152 -3.83 -15.30 4.73
C ARG A 152 -4.07 -16.75 5.11
N ILE A 153 -3.92 -17.63 4.12
CA ILE A 153 -3.91 -19.08 4.35
C ILE A 153 -2.65 -19.36 5.15
N SER A 154 -2.80 -19.57 6.45
CA SER A 154 -1.70 -20.07 7.27
C SER A 154 -1.40 -21.47 6.78
N GLU A 155 -0.16 -21.74 6.35
CA GLU A 155 0.31 -23.11 6.23
C GLU A 155 0.15 -23.71 7.63
N ARG A 156 -0.82 -24.61 7.78
CA ARG A 156 -0.82 -25.51 8.94
C ARG A 156 0.51 -26.23 8.87
N MET A 157 1.44 -25.86 9.74
CA MET A 157 2.46 -26.79 10.17
C MET A 157 1.68 -27.88 10.91
N ASP A 158 1.41 -28.97 10.19
CA ASP A 158 0.83 -30.20 10.74
C ASP A 158 1.63 -30.68 11.97
#